data_AF-A0A529MAB8-F1
#
_entry.id   AF-A0A529MAB8-F1
#
_cell.length_a   1.000
_cell.length_b   1.000
_cell.length_c   1.000
_cell.angle_alpha   90.00
_cell.angle_beta   90.00
_cell.angle_gamma   90.00
#
_symmetry.space_group_name_H-M   'P 1'
#
loop_
_entity.id
_entity.type
_entity.pdbx_description
1 polymer ?
#
loop_
_entity_poly.entity_id
_entity_poly.type
_entity_poly.pdbx_seq_one_letter_code
_entity_poly.pdbx_strand_id
1 'polypeptide(L)'
;MRANNKRCGSRQAGADSGGRTGASLYQEITDRIIAELERGTVPWVKPWGRARTGLGLPRNAATQRRYSGINILILWGAVIERGFPSQNWLTFRQALSLGGNVRKGEHGTTIVHADRFVPKNEKQRADTDGDEPQAVPFLKRFTVFNVAQCDNLPEHLYAAGEPLPEREMVPQAEALIHATGADFRIGGERAFYMPGSDTI
;
A
#
# COMPACT_ATOMS: atom_id res chain seq x y z
N MET A 1 55.27 0.28 52.10
CA MET A 1 55.25 0.95 50.79
C MET A 1 55.22 -0.09 49.68
N ARG A 2 54.08 -0.23 48.98
CA ARG A 2 53.98 -0.79 47.61
C ARG A 2 52.57 -0.47 47.11
N ALA A 3 52.50 0.57 46.27
CA ALA A 3 51.31 0.98 45.56
C ALA A 3 50.98 -0.08 44.49
N ASN A 4 49.71 -0.42 44.32
CA ASN A 4 49.26 -1.14 43.14
C ASN A 4 48.12 -0.37 42.47
N ASN A 5 48.39 -0.02 41.22
CA ASN A 5 47.72 1.01 40.44
C ASN A 5 46.41 0.45 39.85
N LYS A 6 45.25 0.99 40.25
CA LYS A 6 43.95 0.66 39.63
C LYS A 6 43.87 1.35 38.26
N ARG A 7 44.08 0.60 37.17
CA ARG A 7 43.73 1.07 35.81
C ARG A 7 42.21 1.01 35.63
N CYS A 8 41.61 2.19 35.52
CA CYS A 8 40.24 2.40 35.08
C CYS A 8 40.15 2.09 33.58
N GLY A 9 39.47 1.00 33.22
CA GLY A 9 39.14 0.68 31.83
C GLY A 9 37.83 1.36 31.45
N SER A 10 37.91 2.43 30.67
CA SER A 10 36.77 3.05 30.02
C SER A 10 36.16 2.06 29.02
N ARG A 11 35.04 1.42 29.38
CA ARG A 11 34.18 0.75 28.42
C ARG A 11 33.43 1.82 27.62
N GLN A 12 33.92 2.11 26.42
CA GLN A 12 33.11 2.78 25.40
C GLN A 12 31.93 1.85 25.08
N ALA A 13 30.75 2.24 25.55
CA ALA A 13 29.49 1.68 25.11
C ALA A 13 29.37 1.97 23.61
N GLY A 14 29.42 0.92 22.80
CA GLY A 14 29.01 1.01 21.40
C GLY A 14 27.58 1.55 21.38
N ALA A 15 27.42 2.75 20.85
CA ALA A 15 26.12 3.28 20.49
C ALA A 15 25.63 2.45 19.31
N ASP A 16 24.95 1.34 19.63
CA ASP A 16 24.23 0.56 18.65
C ASP A 16 23.09 1.44 18.17
N SER A 17 23.29 2.04 17.00
CA SER A 17 22.33 2.92 16.37
C SER A 17 21.12 2.10 15.97
N GLY A 18 20.15 2.02 16.88
CA GLY A 18 18.79 1.57 16.62
C GLY A 18 18.11 2.50 15.61
N GLY A 19 18.53 2.41 14.35
CA GLY A 19 17.91 3.08 13.22
C GLY A 19 16.46 2.65 13.13
N ARG A 20 15.56 3.64 13.17
CA ARG A 20 14.10 3.49 13.12
C ARG A 20 13.69 2.48 12.06
N THR A 21 13.19 1.32 12.47
CA THR A 21 12.66 0.26 11.60
C THR A 21 11.55 0.73 10.64
N GLY A 22 10.90 1.87 10.92
CA GLY A 22 9.98 2.54 10.00
C GLY A 22 10.66 3.26 8.83
N ALA A 23 11.84 3.85 9.05
CA ALA A 23 12.61 4.53 8.00
C ALA A 23 13.11 3.54 6.95
N SER A 24 13.48 2.32 7.35
CA SER A 24 13.96 1.29 6.43
C SER A 24 12.88 0.77 5.47
N LEU A 25 11.60 0.79 5.85
CA LEU A 25 10.50 0.35 4.98
C LEU A 25 10.19 1.32 3.85
N TYR A 26 10.06 2.59 4.20
CA TYR A 26 9.88 3.62 3.19
C TYR A 26 11.06 3.64 2.24
N GLN A 27 12.28 3.49 2.77
CA GLN A 27 13.47 3.40 1.95
C GLN A 27 13.43 2.20 1.00
N GLU A 28 13.13 0.99 1.49
CA GLU A 28 13.02 -0.22 0.67
C GLU A 28 12.02 -0.09 -0.49
N ILE A 29 10.82 0.47 -0.23
CA ILE A 29 9.82 0.70 -1.28
C ILE A 29 10.31 1.78 -2.24
N THR A 30 10.91 2.85 -1.72
CA THR A 30 11.41 3.97 -2.54
C THR A 30 12.53 3.50 -3.45
N ASP A 31 13.50 2.75 -2.93
CA ASP A 31 14.62 2.18 -3.67
C ASP A 31 14.12 1.25 -4.78
N ARG A 32 13.09 0.44 -4.50
CA ARG A 32 12.47 -0.40 -5.53
C ARG A 32 11.85 0.45 -6.65
N ILE A 33 11.13 1.53 -6.29
CA ILE A 33 10.52 2.43 -7.26
C ILE A 33 11.59 3.13 -8.10
N ILE A 34 12.66 3.62 -7.47
CA ILE A 34 13.80 4.24 -8.15
C ILE A 34 14.42 3.24 -9.13
N ALA A 35 14.66 2.00 -8.71
CA ALA A 35 15.23 0.97 -9.58
C ALA A 35 14.33 0.65 -10.80
N GLU A 36 13.00 0.67 -10.65
CA GLU A 36 12.08 0.53 -11.79
C GLU A 36 12.17 1.71 -12.75
N LEU A 37 12.24 2.94 -12.21
CA LEU A 37 12.36 4.17 -12.99
C LEU A 37 13.69 4.23 -13.75
N GLU A 38 14.80 3.85 -13.12
CA GLU A 38 16.12 3.77 -13.74
C GLU A 38 16.16 2.75 -14.90
N ARG A 39 15.33 1.71 -14.83
CA ARG A 39 15.13 0.74 -15.91
C ARG A 39 14.18 1.25 -17.01
N GLY A 40 13.79 2.52 -16.98
CA GLY A 40 12.88 3.15 -17.94
C GLY A 40 11.41 2.70 -17.79
N THR A 41 11.06 2.05 -16.68
CA THR A 41 9.69 1.59 -16.42
C THR A 41 9.04 2.48 -15.38
N VAL A 42 8.01 3.21 -15.75
CA VAL A 42 7.23 4.01 -14.80
C VAL A 42 6.24 3.11 -14.07
N PRO A 43 6.33 2.90 -12.74
CA PRO A 43 5.56 1.88 -12.04
C PRO A 43 4.03 2.05 -12.10
N TRP A 44 3.56 3.29 -12.27
CA TRP A 44 2.15 3.64 -12.43
C TRP A 44 1.69 3.71 -13.90
N VAL A 45 2.60 3.55 -14.86
CA VAL A 45 2.31 3.46 -16.30
C VAL A 45 2.70 2.05 -16.77
N LYS A 46 2.11 1.03 -16.14
CA LYS A 46 2.27 -0.35 -16.60
C LYS A 46 1.37 -0.60 -17.82
N PRO A 47 1.68 -1.58 -18.68
CA PRO A 47 0.84 -1.94 -19.82
C PRO A 47 -0.44 -2.62 -19.33
N TRP A 48 -1.38 -1.81 -18.84
CA TRP A 48 -2.65 -2.18 -18.23
C TRP A 48 -3.44 -3.17 -19.11
N GLY A 49 -3.40 -3.01 -20.44
CA GLY A 49 -4.09 -3.90 -21.39
C GLY A 49 -3.43 -5.27 -21.66
N ARG A 50 -2.23 -5.55 -21.14
CA ARG A 50 -1.56 -6.87 -21.29
C ARG A 50 -1.63 -7.75 -20.05
N ALA A 51 -2.18 -7.25 -18.95
CA ALA A 51 -2.31 -8.03 -17.72
C ALA A 51 -3.42 -9.09 -17.90
N ARG A 52 -3.20 -10.32 -17.43
CA ARG A 52 -4.22 -11.41 -17.43
C ARG A 52 -5.37 -11.17 -16.45
N THR A 53 -5.39 -10.03 -15.78
CA THR A 53 -6.35 -9.64 -14.75
C THR A 53 -7.14 -8.42 -15.22
N GLY A 54 -8.40 -8.31 -14.82
CA GLY A 54 -9.20 -7.13 -15.10
C GLY A 54 -8.56 -5.84 -14.56
N LEU A 55 -8.80 -4.73 -15.24
CA LEU A 55 -8.39 -3.39 -14.85
C LEU A 55 -9.15 -2.97 -13.57
N GLY A 56 -8.66 -3.38 -12.42
CA GLY A 56 -9.29 -3.15 -11.13
C GLY A 56 -8.32 -2.72 -10.06
N LEU A 57 -8.83 -1.95 -9.09
CA LEU A 57 -8.09 -1.64 -7.87
C LEU A 57 -7.90 -2.91 -7.03
N PRO A 58 -6.71 -3.15 -6.45
CA PRO A 58 -6.52 -4.23 -5.51
C PRO A 58 -7.51 -4.13 -4.36
N ARG A 59 -8.11 -5.24 -3.96
CA ARG A 59 -9.06 -5.30 -2.84
C ARG A 59 -8.78 -6.47 -1.91
N ASN A 60 -9.12 -6.30 -0.65
CA ASN A 60 -9.07 -7.38 0.33
C ASN A 60 -10.28 -8.29 0.12
N ALA A 61 -10.07 -9.58 -0.19
CA ALA A 61 -11.16 -10.47 -0.57
C ALA A 61 -12.12 -10.81 0.60
N ALA A 62 -11.63 -10.76 1.84
CA ALA A 62 -12.46 -11.03 3.02
C ALA A 62 -13.36 -9.85 3.40
N THR A 63 -12.87 -8.62 3.25
CA THR A 63 -13.58 -7.39 3.69
C THR A 63 -14.16 -6.57 2.53
N GLN A 64 -13.83 -6.93 1.29
CA GLN A 64 -14.14 -6.20 0.06
C GLN A 64 -13.62 -4.75 0.00
N ARG A 65 -12.80 -4.32 0.97
CA ARG A 65 -12.21 -2.98 0.99
C ARG A 65 -11.09 -2.87 -0.04
N ARG A 66 -11.10 -1.79 -0.81
CA ARG A 66 -10.04 -1.44 -1.78
C ARG A 66 -8.79 -0.95 -1.04
N TYR A 67 -7.62 -1.36 -1.52
CA TYR A 67 -6.36 -0.80 -1.06
C TYR A 67 -6.18 0.62 -1.62
N SER A 68 -5.40 1.44 -0.90
CA SER A 68 -5.16 2.85 -1.24
C SER A 68 -3.67 3.18 -1.19
N GLY A 69 -3.32 4.30 -1.83
CA GLY A 69 -1.96 4.84 -1.84
C GLY A 69 -0.94 3.89 -2.45
N ILE A 70 0.24 3.81 -1.83
CA ILE A 70 1.38 3.04 -2.35
C ILE A 70 1.11 1.54 -2.48
N ASN A 71 0.17 1.00 -1.69
CA ASN A 71 -0.21 -0.41 -1.76
C ASN A 71 -0.81 -0.77 -3.12
N ILE A 72 -1.45 0.18 -3.81
CA ILE A 72 -1.98 -0.05 -5.16
C ILE A 72 -0.82 -0.40 -6.10
N LEU A 73 0.25 0.41 -6.10
CA LEU A 73 1.41 0.20 -6.96
C LEU A 73 2.15 -1.09 -6.63
N ILE A 74 2.36 -1.37 -5.33
CA ILE A 74 3.02 -2.59 -4.87
C ILE A 74 2.25 -3.84 -5.34
N LEU A 75 0.92 -3.84 -5.16
CA LEU A 75 0.10 -4.99 -5.50
C LEU A 75 -0.05 -5.15 -7.02
N TRP A 76 -0.24 -4.05 -7.77
CA TRP A 76 -0.23 -4.10 -9.23
C TRP A 76 1.10 -4.60 -9.79
N GLY A 77 2.23 -4.14 -9.24
CA GLY A 77 3.55 -4.66 -9.58
C GLY A 77 3.63 -6.17 -9.35
N ALA A 78 3.18 -6.66 -8.20
CA ALA A 78 3.15 -8.08 -7.90
C ALA A 78 2.24 -8.89 -8.84
N VAL A 79 1.07 -8.35 -9.22
CA VAL A 79 0.19 -9.02 -10.20
C VAL A 79 0.88 -9.15 -11.56
N ILE A 80 1.53 -8.09 -12.04
CA ILE A 80 2.16 -8.08 -13.35
C ILE A 80 3.41 -8.97 -13.37
N GLU A 81 4.28 -8.85 -12.36
CA GLU A 81 5.53 -9.62 -12.26
C GLU A 81 5.27 -11.12 -12.14
N ARG A 82 4.24 -11.51 -11.37
CA ARG A 82 3.93 -12.92 -11.09
C ARG A 82 2.78 -13.47 -11.93
N GLY A 83 2.16 -12.64 -12.77
CA GLY A 83 1.07 -13.03 -13.66
C GLY A 83 -0.22 -13.46 -12.96
N PHE A 84 -0.55 -12.86 -11.81
CA PHE A 84 -1.76 -13.25 -11.07
C PHE A 84 -3.04 -12.89 -11.85
N PRO A 85 -4.08 -13.76 -11.84
CA PRO A 85 -5.30 -13.56 -12.63
C PRO A 85 -6.32 -12.61 -11.97
N SER A 86 -6.09 -12.20 -10.72
CA SER A 86 -7.07 -11.40 -9.96
C SER A 86 -6.40 -10.28 -9.15
N GLN A 87 -7.20 -9.28 -8.78
CA GLN A 87 -6.83 -8.19 -7.88
C GLN A 87 -7.28 -8.45 -6.43
N ASN A 88 -7.60 -9.71 -6.08
CA ASN A 88 -8.10 -10.10 -4.77
C ASN A 88 -6.94 -10.58 -3.88
N TRP A 89 -6.81 -9.98 -2.69
CA TRP A 89 -5.72 -10.25 -1.76
C TRP A 89 -6.23 -10.60 -0.37
N LEU A 90 -5.50 -11.46 0.33
CA LEU A 90 -5.84 -11.95 1.67
C LEU A 90 -4.59 -12.03 2.54
N THR A 91 -4.71 -11.79 3.83
CA THR A 91 -3.66 -12.21 4.78
C THR A 91 -3.74 -13.72 5.00
N PHE A 92 -2.65 -14.34 5.45
CA PHE A 92 -2.61 -15.77 5.76
C PHE A 92 -3.74 -16.19 6.72
N ARG A 93 -3.98 -15.40 7.77
CA ARG A 93 -5.06 -15.66 8.74
C ARG A 93 -6.45 -15.53 8.12
N GLN A 94 -6.64 -14.59 7.19
CA GLN A 94 -7.92 -14.44 6.49
C GLN A 94 -8.20 -15.61 5.56
N ALA A 95 -7.19 -16.11 4.84
CA ALA A 95 -7.35 -17.31 4.01
C ALA A 95 -7.83 -18.50 4.87
N LEU A 96 -7.19 -18.72 6.03
CA LEU A 96 -7.58 -19.77 6.97
C LEU A 96 -9.00 -19.58 7.51
N SER A 97 -9.39 -18.35 7.89
CA SER A 97 -10.74 -18.09 8.40
C SER A 97 -11.83 -18.30 7.35
N LEU A 98 -11.48 -18.23 6.07
CA LEU A 98 -12.40 -18.48 4.95
C LEU A 98 -12.43 -19.96 4.53
N GLY A 99 -11.76 -20.85 5.28
CA GLY A 99 -11.67 -22.28 4.99
C GLY A 99 -10.60 -22.66 3.96
N GLY A 100 -9.86 -21.67 3.44
CA GLY A 100 -8.79 -21.89 2.49
C GLY A 100 -7.40 -21.95 3.14
N ASN A 101 -6.39 -22.26 2.34
CA ASN A 101 -5.01 -22.30 2.78
C ASN A 101 -4.08 -21.75 1.70
N VAL A 102 -3.05 -21.01 2.10
CA VAL A 102 -1.97 -20.61 1.18
C VAL A 102 -1.17 -21.87 0.81
N ARG A 103 -0.88 -22.07 -0.48
CA ARG A 103 -0.08 -23.21 -0.93
C ARG A 103 1.33 -23.16 -0.36
N LYS A 104 1.88 -24.33 -0.07
CA LYS A 104 3.25 -24.45 0.46
C LYS A 104 4.25 -23.95 -0.59
N GLY A 105 5.16 -23.08 -0.17
CA GLY A 105 6.20 -22.48 -1.04
C GLY A 105 5.79 -21.15 -1.69
N GLU A 106 4.53 -20.73 -1.55
CA GLU A 106 4.11 -19.41 -2.04
C GLU A 106 4.70 -18.28 -1.19
N HIS A 107 5.19 -17.23 -1.86
CA HIS A 107 5.70 -16.04 -1.21
C HIS A 107 4.65 -14.93 -1.19
N GLY A 108 4.42 -14.34 -0.04
CA GLY A 108 3.52 -13.19 0.07
C GLY A 108 4.11 -11.90 -0.48
N THR A 109 3.26 -10.90 -0.63
CA THR A 109 3.60 -9.51 -0.97
C THR A 109 3.47 -8.65 0.28
N THR A 110 4.50 -7.89 0.60
CA THR A 110 4.48 -6.98 1.76
C THR A 110 3.79 -5.68 1.40
N ILE A 111 2.79 -5.31 2.19
CA ILE A 111 2.07 -4.03 2.11
C ILE A 111 2.26 -3.25 3.41
N VAL A 112 1.91 -1.97 3.36
CA VAL A 112 2.10 -1.05 4.49
C VAL A 112 0.78 -0.46 4.96
N HIS A 113 0.64 -0.33 6.27
CA HIS A 113 -0.47 0.36 6.90
C HIS A 113 0.07 1.44 7.81
N ALA A 114 -0.24 2.69 7.49
CA ALA A 114 0.09 3.84 8.31
C ALA A 114 -1.15 4.26 9.09
N ASP A 115 -1.02 4.41 10.40
CA ASP A 115 -2.08 4.88 11.28
C ASP A 115 -1.46 5.60 12.49
N ARG A 116 -2.28 6.19 13.35
CA ARG A 116 -1.84 6.89 14.56
C ARG A 116 -2.44 6.20 15.78
N PHE A 117 -1.68 6.15 16.87
CA PHE A 117 -2.21 5.71 18.16
C PHE A 117 -1.88 6.73 19.24
N VAL A 118 -2.73 6.83 20.26
CA VAL A 118 -2.50 7.70 21.41
C VAL A 118 -1.96 6.85 22.56
N PRO A 119 -0.72 7.07 23.03
CA PRO A 119 -0.17 6.37 24.19
C PRO A 119 -1.03 6.57 25.44
N LYS A 120 -1.13 5.54 26.30
CA LYS A 120 -1.92 5.62 27.55
C LYS A 120 -1.46 6.75 28.48
N ASN A 121 -0.15 6.96 28.58
CA ASN A 121 0.42 8.03 29.42
C ASN A 121 0.03 9.41 28.91
N GLU A 122 -0.07 9.59 27.58
CA GLU A 122 -0.49 10.86 26.98
C GLU A 122 -1.98 11.12 27.22
N LYS A 123 -2.81 10.06 27.22
CA LYS A 123 -4.21 10.18 27.64
C LYS A 123 -4.34 10.62 29.10
N GLN A 124 -3.54 10.03 30.00
CA GLN A 124 -3.57 10.41 31.43
C GLN A 124 -3.07 11.82 31.68
N ARG A 125 -2.06 12.29 30.92
CA ARG A 125 -1.62 13.69 30.96
C ARG A 125 -2.71 14.63 30.47
N ALA A 126 -3.31 14.35 29.32
CA ALA A 126 -4.44 15.11 28.77
C ALA A 126 -5.62 15.20 29.76
N ASP A 127 -5.95 14.09 30.43
CA ASP A 127 -7.01 14.06 31.46
C ASP A 127 -6.66 14.90 32.71
N THR A 128 -5.37 15.10 33.02
CA THR A 128 -4.90 15.85 34.20
C THR A 128 -4.68 17.33 33.89
N ASP A 129 -4.12 17.65 32.72
CA ASP A 129 -3.69 18.99 32.32
C ASP A 129 -4.74 19.73 31.44
N GLY A 130 -5.76 19.01 30.94
CA GLY A 130 -6.79 19.57 30.06
C GLY A 130 -6.36 19.78 28.61
N ASP A 131 -5.19 19.28 28.21
CA ASP A 131 -4.62 19.39 26.86
C ASP A 131 -5.15 18.29 25.90
N GLU A 132 -5.06 18.51 24.58
CA GLU A 132 -5.35 17.46 23.60
C GLU A 132 -4.27 16.37 23.61
N PRO A 133 -4.65 15.07 23.61
CA PRO A 133 -3.69 13.99 23.68
C PRO A 133 -2.92 13.83 22.36
N GLN A 134 -1.59 13.86 22.44
CA GLN A 134 -0.73 13.74 21.26
C GLN A 134 -0.75 12.31 20.67
N ALA A 135 -1.15 12.21 19.41
CA ALA A 135 -1.14 10.95 18.67
C ALA A 135 0.23 10.68 18.02
N VAL A 136 0.76 9.47 18.22
CA VAL A 136 2.03 9.02 17.64
C VAL A 136 1.75 8.23 16.36
N PRO A 137 2.33 8.61 15.21
CA PRO A 137 2.18 7.86 13.97
C PRO A 137 3.00 6.57 14.02
N PHE A 138 2.46 5.51 13.44
CA PHE A 138 3.16 4.24 13.25
C PHE A 138 2.94 3.70 11.84
N LEU A 139 3.86 2.81 11.45
CA LEU A 139 3.83 2.09 10.20
C LEU A 139 3.91 0.60 10.48
N LYS A 140 2.95 -0.17 9.98
CA LYS A 140 2.89 -1.61 10.15
C LYS A 140 2.99 -2.33 8.82
N ARG A 141 3.87 -3.32 8.77
CA ARG A 141 4.01 -4.26 7.64
C ARG A 141 2.96 -5.35 7.77
N PHE A 142 2.32 -5.68 6.66
CA PHE A 142 1.49 -6.86 6.54
C PHE A 142 1.91 -7.65 5.31
N THR A 143 1.81 -8.98 5.40
CA THR A 143 2.02 -9.87 4.26
C THR A 143 0.68 -10.35 3.76
N VAL A 144 0.42 -10.10 2.48
CA VAL A 144 -0.79 -10.53 1.79
C VAL A 144 -0.45 -11.47 0.64
N PHE A 145 -1.41 -12.33 0.30
CA PHE A 145 -1.33 -13.34 -0.73
C PHE A 145 -2.46 -13.09 -1.71
N ASN A 146 -2.21 -13.26 -3.00
CA ASN A 146 -3.27 -13.25 -3.98
C ASN A 146 -4.15 -14.49 -3.75
N VAL A 147 -5.46 -14.39 -4.00
CA VAL A 147 -6.35 -15.56 -3.92
C VAL A 147 -5.85 -16.71 -4.80
N ALA A 148 -5.19 -16.41 -5.93
CA ALA A 148 -4.60 -17.42 -6.80
C ALA A 148 -3.50 -18.25 -6.14
N GLN A 149 -2.89 -17.77 -5.03
CA GLN A 149 -1.88 -18.48 -4.23
C GLN A 149 -2.50 -19.40 -3.16
N CYS A 150 -3.82 -19.37 -3.02
CA CYS A 150 -4.55 -20.13 -2.02
C CYS A 150 -5.37 -21.24 -2.68
N ASP A 151 -5.57 -22.33 -1.95
CA ASP A 151 -6.48 -23.42 -2.28
C ASP A 151 -7.68 -23.40 -1.32
N ASN A 152 -8.74 -24.11 -1.67
CA ASN A 152 -9.95 -24.31 -0.84
C ASN A 152 -10.67 -23.01 -0.42
N LEU A 153 -10.46 -21.90 -1.13
CA LEU A 153 -11.28 -20.70 -0.92
C LEU A 153 -12.65 -20.85 -1.61
N PRO A 154 -13.69 -20.15 -1.12
CA PRO A 154 -14.95 -20.03 -1.83
C PRO A 154 -14.77 -19.55 -3.28
N GLU A 155 -15.45 -20.18 -4.24
CA GLU A 155 -15.29 -19.92 -5.69
C GLU A 155 -15.46 -18.44 -6.07
N HIS A 156 -16.40 -17.75 -5.45
CA HIS A 156 -16.65 -16.32 -5.69
C HIS A 156 -15.45 -15.42 -5.39
N LEU A 157 -14.48 -15.87 -4.58
CA LEU A 157 -13.25 -15.13 -4.29
C LEU A 157 -12.21 -15.24 -5.40
N TYR A 158 -12.26 -16.29 -6.22
CA TYR A 158 -11.38 -16.47 -7.38
C TYR A 158 -11.86 -15.71 -8.62
N ALA A 159 -13.14 -15.32 -8.66
CA ALA A 159 -13.72 -14.62 -9.79
C ALA A 159 -12.93 -13.34 -10.12
N ALA A 160 -12.33 -13.33 -11.30
CA ALA A 160 -11.87 -12.10 -11.94
C ALA A 160 -13.10 -11.26 -12.32
N GLY A 161 -13.02 -9.94 -12.14
CA GLY A 161 -14.10 -9.06 -12.60
C GLY A 161 -14.29 -9.24 -14.11
N GLU A 162 -15.54 -9.31 -14.55
CA GLU A 162 -15.87 -9.35 -15.98
C GLU A 162 -15.29 -8.10 -16.67
N PRO A 163 -14.71 -8.24 -17.87
CA PRO A 163 -14.30 -7.08 -18.66
C PRO A 163 -15.51 -6.19 -18.91
N LEU A 164 -15.40 -4.90 -18.60
CA LEU A 164 -16.45 -3.93 -18.92
C LEU A 164 -16.60 -3.83 -20.45
N PRO A 165 -17.84 -3.74 -20.96
CA PRO A 165 -18.07 -3.55 -22.39
C PRO A 165 -17.58 -2.16 -22.84
N GLU A 166 -17.02 -2.09 -24.04
CA GLU A 166 -16.37 -0.90 -24.61
C GLU A 166 -17.29 0.34 -24.68
N ARG A 167 -18.61 0.15 -24.76
CA ARG A 167 -19.61 1.23 -24.93
C ARG A 167 -20.15 1.83 -23.63
N GLU A 168 -20.00 1.18 -22.48
CA GLU A 168 -20.53 1.71 -21.21
C GLU A 168 -19.67 2.84 -20.62
N MET A 169 -18.41 2.97 -21.08
CA MET A 169 -17.44 3.89 -20.51
C MET A 169 -17.78 5.37 -20.76
N VAL A 170 -18.36 5.74 -21.91
CA VAL A 170 -18.60 7.16 -22.26
C VAL A 170 -19.74 7.77 -21.43
N PRO A 171 -20.94 7.17 -21.35
CA PRO A 171 -22.03 7.77 -20.55
C PRO A 171 -21.70 7.85 -19.06
N GLN A 172 -21.01 6.83 -18.53
CA GLN A 172 -20.57 6.80 -17.13
C GLN A 172 -19.48 7.85 -16.86
N ALA A 173 -18.56 8.06 -17.80
CA ALA A 173 -17.54 9.10 -17.70
C ALA A 173 -18.16 10.50 -17.76
N GLU A 174 -19.09 10.75 -18.68
CA GLU A 174 -19.81 12.04 -18.77
C GLU A 174 -20.60 12.32 -17.49
N ALA A 175 -21.35 11.34 -16.98
CA ALA A 175 -22.08 11.48 -15.72
C ALA A 175 -21.14 11.78 -14.55
N LEU A 176 -19.98 11.11 -14.48
CA LEU A 176 -18.96 11.39 -13.47
C LEU A 176 -18.42 12.82 -13.60
N ILE A 177 -18.06 13.24 -14.82
CA ILE A 177 -17.58 14.60 -15.12
C ILE A 177 -18.58 15.63 -14.62
N HIS A 178 -19.86 15.49 -14.97
CA HIS A 178 -20.91 16.38 -14.49
C HIS A 178 -21.05 16.36 -12.96
N ALA A 179 -20.98 15.18 -12.33
CA ALA A 179 -21.08 15.03 -10.88
C ALA A 179 -19.90 15.65 -10.12
N THR A 180 -18.73 15.83 -10.76
CA THR A 180 -17.58 16.51 -10.12
C THR A 180 -17.84 17.99 -9.88
N GLY A 181 -18.73 18.62 -10.65
CA GLY A 181 -18.97 20.07 -10.61
C GLY A 181 -17.82 20.93 -11.15
N ALA A 182 -16.77 20.33 -11.72
CA ALA A 182 -15.67 21.07 -12.34
C ALA A 182 -16.12 21.75 -13.65
N ASP A 183 -15.58 22.94 -13.94
CA ASP A 183 -15.84 23.67 -15.19
C ASP A 183 -14.96 23.09 -16.31
N PHE A 184 -15.55 22.22 -17.12
CA PHE A 184 -14.92 21.64 -18.31
C PHE A 184 -15.23 22.46 -19.56
N ARG A 185 -14.19 22.94 -20.25
CA ARG A 185 -14.32 23.73 -21.48
C ARG A 185 -13.70 23.01 -22.66
N ILE A 186 -14.55 22.57 -23.59
CA ILE A 186 -14.11 21.84 -24.79
C ILE A 186 -13.72 22.85 -25.88
N GLY A 187 -12.44 22.87 -26.25
CA GLY A 187 -11.89 23.68 -27.34
C GLY A 187 -10.37 23.62 -27.42
N GLY A 188 -9.78 24.12 -28.51
CA GLY A 188 -8.33 24.12 -28.73
C GLY A 188 -7.75 22.75 -29.14
N GLU A 189 -6.42 22.63 -29.10
CA GLU A 189 -5.67 21.45 -29.60
C GLU A 189 -5.11 20.54 -28.49
N ARG A 190 -5.31 20.88 -27.21
CA ARG A 190 -4.75 20.14 -26.06
C ARG A 190 -5.62 20.25 -24.82
N ALA A 191 -5.65 19.17 -24.02
CA ALA A 191 -6.27 19.16 -22.69
C ALA A 191 -5.29 19.63 -21.63
N PHE A 192 -5.73 20.47 -20.68
CA PHE A 192 -4.93 20.92 -19.54
C PHE A 192 -5.82 21.55 -18.46
N TYR A 193 -5.44 21.39 -17.20
CA TYR A 193 -6.05 22.15 -16.11
C TYR A 193 -5.41 23.55 -16.00
N MET A 194 -6.22 24.60 -15.89
CA MET A 194 -5.80 26.00 -15.71
C MET A 194 -6.09 26.47 -14.27
N PRO A 195 -5.08 26.49 -13.37
CA PRO A 195 -5.31 26.78 -11.95
C PRO A 195 -5.82 28.19 -11.66
N GLY A 196 -5.47 29.17 -12.51
CA GLY A 196 -5.87 30.57 -12.31
C GLY A 196 -7.37 30.82 -12.50
N SER A 197 -8.02 30.02 -13.36
CA SER A 197 -9.46 30.08 -13.62
C SER A 197 -10.23 28.89 -13.05
N ASP A 198 -9.54 27.93 -12.43
CA ASP A 198 -10.10 26.67 -11.92
C ASP A 198 -10.93 25.90 -12.98
N THR A 199 -10.37 25.78 -14.19
CA THR A 199 -11.04 25.16 -15.35
C THR A 199 -10.21 24.06 -15.98
N ILE A 200 -10.87 23.03 -16.51
CA ILE A 200 -10.26 21.91 -17.25
C ILE A 200 -10.48 22.06 -18.75
#